data_AF-A0A6N7R2K2-F1
#
_entry.id   AF-A0A6N7R2K2-F1
#
_cell.length_a   1.000
_cell.length_b   1.000
_cell.length_c   1.000
_cell.angle_alpha   90.00
_cell.angle_beta   90.00
_cell.angle_gamma   90.00
#
_symmetry.space_group_name_H-M   'P 1'
#
loop_
_entity.id
_entity.type
_entity.pdbx_description
1 polymer ?
#
loop_
_entity_poly.entity_id
_entity_poly.type
_entity_poly.pdbx_seq_one_letter_code
_entity_poly.pdbx_strand_id
1 'polypeptide(L)'
;MVNKQQKKQGNNEKKKYKLWISGIGIVLIAIVIVVMVILNPGKERIEAGDIPEELQQYELTGNLEKVRASLISLMGSPTGEFIYVYEPGCDDCERMNSLIFPLAEDRDITVHRLNLNQYPELEELLDLENITIPATIYFSRGYQIGWILSSEEDKYYEEFFDHFHHHYETHPEGEPGYNEQKGGEETEGQTNDEAKHDHSSE
;
A
#
# COMPACT_ATOMS: atom_id res chain seq x y z
N MET A 1 8.11 100.12 1.25
CA MET A 1 8.90 99.13 2.02
C MET A 1 7.97 98.00 2.44
N VAL A 2 8.53 96.77 2.53
CA VAL A 2 7.90 95.47 2.96
C VAL A 2 7.06 94.80 1.85
N ASN A 3 7.37 93.68 1.17
CA ASN A 3 8.20 92.44 1.30
C ASN A 3 7.37 91.16 1.55
N LYS A 4 7.77 90.07 0.87
CA LYS A 4 7.46 88.62 1.02
C LYS A 4 6.10 88.15 0.47
N GLN A 5 6.02 87.52 -0.71
CA GLN A 5 6.33 86.10 -0.99
C GLN A 5 6.07 85.16 0.20
N GLN A 6 5.12 84.22 0.07
CA GLN A 6 5.22 82.80 0.49
C GLN A 6 3.89 82.04 0.22
N LYS A 7 3.93 80.99 -0.61
CA LYS A 7 3.57 79.60 -0.25
C LYS A 7 3.48 78.73 -1.51
N LYS A 8 4.60 78.09 -1.84
CA LYS A 8 4.66 76.82 -2.58
C LYS A 8 5.31 75.84 -1.61
N GLN A 9 4.55 74.92 -1.04
CA GLN A 9 5.07 73.65 -0.50
C GLN A 9 3.90 72.80 0.04
N GLY A 10 3.72 71.63 -0.56
CA GLY A 10 2.71 70.67 -0.12
C GLY A 10 2.49 69.55 -1.13
N ASN A 11 3.55 68.86 -1.58
CA ASN A 11 3.35 67.64 -2.37
C ASN A 11 4.53 66.65 -2.35
N ASN A 12 5.24 66.51 -1.21
CA ASN A 12 6.41 65.62 -1.13
C ASN A 12 6.31 64.46 -0.11
N GLU A 13 5.20 64.33 0.61
CA GLU A 13 5.06 63.22 1.59
C GLU A 13 4.50 61.94 0.96
N LYS A 14 3.59 62.01 -0.02
CA LYS A 14 2.91 60.82 -0.56
C LYS A 14 3.80 59.85 -1.35
N LYS A 15 5.04 60.21 -1.68
CA LYS A 15 5.96 59.35 -2.45
C LYS A 15 6.79 58.39 -1.59
N LYS A 16 6.92 58.63 -0.28
CA LYS A 16 7.75 57.76 0.59
C LYS A 16 7.07 56.44 0.97
N TYR A 17 5.74 56.41 1.07
CA TYR A 17 5.00 55.20 1.46
C TYR A 17 4.84 54.20 0.31
N LYS A 18 4.92 54.65 -0.96
CA LYS A 18 4.85 53.77 -2.14
C LYS A 18 6.11 52.93 -2.36
N LEU A 19 7.24 53.33 -1.80
CA LEU A 19 8.52 52.61 -1.91
C LEU A 19 8.73 51.59 -0.78
N TRP A 20 8.05 51.75 0.37
CA TRP A 20 8.18 50.84 1.52
C TRP A 20 7.34 49.57 1.41
N ILE A 21 6.23 49.60 0.67
CA ILE A 21 5.36 48.42 0.47
C ILE A 21 5.97 47.43 -0.54
N SER A 22 6.93 47.87 -1.36
CA SER A 22 7.59 47.02 -2.36
C SER A 22 8.63 46.07 -1.78
N GLY A 23 9.28 46.41 -0.66
CA GLY A 23 10.30 45.55 -0.05
C GLY A 23 9.71 44.43 0.81
N ILE A 24 8.68 44.76 1.60
CA ILE A 24 8.02 43.81 2.51
C ILE A 24 7.28 42.71 1.73
N GLY A 25 6.67 43.04 0.59
CA GLY A 25 6.00 42.06 -0.27
C GLY A 25 6.96 41.02 -0.84
N ILE A 26 8.17 41.42 -1.24
CA ILE A 26 9.19 40.50 -1.78
C ILE A 26 9.68 39.54 -0.70
N VAL A 27 9.88 40.04 0.53
CA VAL A 27 10.30 39.21 1.67
C VAL A 27 9.23 38.18 2.02
N LEU A 28 7.95 38.55 2.01
CA LEU A 28 6.85 37.62 2.28
C LEU A 28 6.72 36.54 1.18
N ILE A 29 6.88 36.90 -0.08
CA ILE A 29 6.86 35.93 -1.19
C ILE A 29 8.04 34.95 -1.09
N ALA A 30 9.24 35.44 -0.75
CA ALA A 30 10.40 34.58 -0.53
C ALA A 30 10.17 33.60 0.63
N ILE A 31 9.56 34.05 1.73
CA ILE A 31 9.19 33.18 2.86
C ILE A 31 8.16 32.13 2.41
N VAL A 32 7.15 32.50 1.62
CA VAL A 32 6.15 31.54 1.12
C VAL A 32 6.79 30.49 0.21
N ILE A 33 7.72 30.87 -0.67
CA ILE A 33 8.44 29.92 -1.53
C ILE A 33 9.29 28.96 -0.68
N VAL A 34 10.04 29.49 0.31
CA VAL A 34 10.83 28.66 1.23
C VAL A 34 9.94 27.71 2.03
N VAL A 35 8.80 28.19 2.54
CA VAL A 35 7.83 27.36 3.25
C VAL A 35 7.22 26.32 2.30
N MET A 36 6.95 26.64 1.05
CA MET A 36 6.44 25.67 0.06
C MET A 36 7.47 24.60 -0.27
N VAL A 37 8.76 24.94 -0.31
CA VAL A 37 9.87 23.99 -0.49
C VAL A 37 10.09 23.12 0.75
N ILE A 38 9.88 23.66 1.96
CA ILE A 38 9.97 22.89 3.21
C ILE A 38 8.74 22.00 3.43
N LEU A 39 7.54 22.46 3.04
CA LEU A 39 6.28 21.74 3.24
C LEU A 39 5.92 20.78 2.09
N ASN A 40 6.50 20.96 0.90
CA ASN A 40 6.56 19.91 -0.11
C ASN A 40 7.99 19.37 -0.14
N PRO A 41 8.36 18.43 0.77
CA PRO A 41 9.45 17.53 0.44
C PRO A 41 9.03 16.86 -0.87
N GLY A 42 9.70 17.22 -1.98
CA GLY A 42 9.50 16.49 -3.22
C GLY A 42 9.77 15.03 -2.92
N LYS A 43 8.80 14.14 -3.22
CA LYS A 43 8.89 12.69 -3.04
C LYS A 43 10.33 12.26 -3.29
N GLU A 44 11.07 12.01 -2.21
CA GLU A 44 12.44 11.54 -2.32
C GLU A 44 12.32 10.17 -2.98
N ARG A 45 12.81 10.08 -4.22
CA ARG A 45 12.96 8.80 -4.88
C ARG A 45 13.93 8.02 -4.02
N ILE A 46 13.44 6.96 -3.39
CA ILE A 46 14.23 6.01 -2.62
C ILE A 46 15.42 5.62 -3.51
N GLU A 47 16.64 5.95 -3.05
CA GLU A 47 17.84 5.55 -3.78
C GLU A 47 17.90 4.03 -3.79
N ALA A 48 18.01 3.46 -4.99
CA ALA A 48 18.14 2.03 -5.21
C ALA A 48 19.40 1.53 -4.48
N GLY A 49 19.20 0.74 -3.42
CA GLY A 49 20.29 0.09 -2.70
C GLY A 49 19.90 -0.41 -1.31
N ASP A 50 19.20 0.41 -0.53
CA ASP A 50 18.77 0.05 0.82
C ASP A 50 17.26 -0.10 0.87
N ILE A 51 16.78 -1.33 1.10
CA ILE A 51 15.36 -1.60 1.38
C ILE A 51 14.98 -0.77 2.62
N PRO A 52 14.02 0.18 2.54
CA PRO A 52 13.55 0.94 3.68
C PRO A 52 13.31 0.04 4.90
N GLU A 53 13.72 0.50 6.09
CA GLU A 53 13.57 -0.27 7.35
C GLU A 53 12.11 -0.68 7.59
N GLU A 54 11.17 0.15 7.14
CA GLU A 54 9.73 -0.08 7.17
C GLU A 54 9.26 -1.25 6.30
N LEU A 55 10.02 -1.65 5.29
CA LEU A 55 9.68 -2.81 4.44
C LEU A 55 10.23 -4.12 4.98
N GLN A 56 11.21 -4.05 5.88
CA GLN A 56 11.79 -5.25 6.50
C GLN A 56 10.79 -5.93 7.43
N GLN A 57 9.83 -5.18 7.99
CA GLN A 57 8.79 -5.74 8.86
C GLN A 57 7.82 -6.67 8.12
N TYR A 58 7.67 -6.49 6.81
CA TYR A 58 6.79 -7.30 5.95
C TYR A 58 7.53 -8.40 5.20
N GLU A 59 8.84 -8.53 5.41
CA GLU A 59 9.65 -9.60 4.86
C GLU A 59 9.36 -10.92 5.58
N LEU A 60 8.99 -11.94 4.82
CA LEU A 60 8.77 -13.27 5.34
C LEU A 60 10.12 -13.93 5.66
N THR A 61 10.46 -13.97 6.95
CA THR A 61 11.77 -14.46 7.42
C THR A 61 11.64 -15.57 8.48
N GLY A 62 12.63 -16.47 8.49
CA GLY A 62 12.75 -17.56 9.44
C GLY A 62 13.25 -18.86 8.81
N ASN A 63 12.95 -19.99 9.46
CA ASN A 63 13.12 -21.29 8.82
C ASN A 63 12.00 -21.55 7.80
N LEU A 64 12.23 -22.50 6.89
CA LEU A 64 11.29 -22.83 5.81
C LEU A 64 9.88 -23.13 6.34
N GLU A 65 9.74 -23.94 7.39
CA GLU A 65 8.44 -24.29 7.97
C GLU A 65 7.65 -23.06 8.46
N LYS A 66 8.33 -22.12 9.11
CA LYS A 66 7.71 -20.88 9.58
C LYS A 66 7.25 -20.02 8.40
N VAL A 67 8.12 -19.83 7.40
CA VAL A 67 7.80 -19.01 6.22
C VAL A 67 6.65 -19.64 5.44
N ARG A 68 6.68 -20.97 5.24
CA ARG A 68 5.60 -21.73 4.62
C ARG A 68 4.28 -21.54 5.34
N ALA A 69 4.26 -21.68 6.67
CA ALA A 69 3.06 -21.51 7.47
C ALA A 69 2.51 -20.07 7.39
N SER A 70 3.38 -19.06 7.47
CA SER A 70 2.99 -17.66 7.27
C SER A 70 2.38 -17.45 5.88
N LEU A 71 3.01 -17.99 4.85
CA LEU A 71 2.57 -17.85 3.46
C LEU A 71 1.19 -18.46 3.24
N ILE A 72 0.96 -19.70 3.71
CA ILE A 72 -0.35 -20.37 3.67
C ILE A 72 -1.40 -19.52 4.41
N SER A 73 -1.06 -18.94 5.56
CA SER A 73 -1.96 -18.09 6.32
C SER A 73 -2.36 -16.83 5.55
N LEU A 74 -1.42 -16.18 4.87
CA LEU A 74 -1.67 -14.98 4.06
C LEU A 74 -2.53 -15.32 2.85
N MET A 75 -2.18 -16.37 2.12
CA MET A 75 -2.95 -16.83 0.95
C MET A 75 -4.39 -17.17 1.31
N GLY A 76 -4.61 -17.74 2.50
CA GLY A 76 -5.93 -18.11 3.03
C GLY A 76 -6.77 -16.96 3.59
N SER A 77 -6.23 -15.73 3.64
CA SER A 77 -6.92 -14.57 4.21
C SER A 77 -8.25 -14.28 3.48
N PRO A 78 -9.37 -14.08 4.21
CA PRO A 78 -10.66 -13.79 3.59
C PRO A 78 -10.76 -12.37 3.01
N THR A 79 -9.92 -11.45 3.50
CA THR A 79 -9.78 -10.08 2.98
C THR A 79 -8.78 -9.99 1.83
N GLY A 80 -8.01 -11.06 1.62
CA GLY A 80 -6.95 -11.15 0.64
C GLY A 80 -5.72 -10.31 0.99
N GLU A 81 -4.59 -10.72 0.44
CA GLU A 81 -3.27 -10.20 0.76
C GLU A 81 -2.43 -10.05 -0.50
N PHE A 82 -1.59 -9.03 -0.52
CA PHE A 82 -0.60 -8.84 -1.56
C PHE A 82 0.74 -9.45 -1.16
N ILE A 83 1.31 -10.25 -2.04
CA ILE A 83 2.60 -10.90 -1.85
C ILE A 83 3.50 -10.53 -3.03
N TYR A 84 4.54 -9.77 -2.74
CA TYR A 84 5.61 -9.45 -3.67
C TYR A 84 6.71 -10.51 -3.60
N VAL A 85 6.89 -11.21 -4.70
CA VAL A 85 7.84 -12.30 -4.87
C VAL A 85 9.02 -11.79 -5.68
N TYR A 86 10.24 -11.99 -5.17
CA TYR A 86 11.44 -11.41 -5.76
C TYR A 86 12.70 -12.24 -5.52
N GLU A 87 13.75 -11.90 -6.27
CA GLU A 87 15.11 -12.40 -6.09
C GLU A 87 16.07 -11.20 -5.89
N PRO A 88 16.90 -11.18 -4.83
CA PRO A 88 17.85 -10.09 -4.61
C PRO A 88 18.83 -9.92 -5.77
N GLY A 89 19.23 -8.66 -6.04
CA GLY A 89 20.23 -8.33 -7.07
C GLY A 89 19.68 -8.34 -8.49
N CYS A 90 18.36 -8.19 -8.66
CA CYS A 90 17.71 -8.08 -9.95
C CYS A 90 17.30 -6.62 -10.23
N ASP A 91 17.68 -6.06 -11.39
CA ASP A 91 17.40 -4.65 -11.76
C ASP A 91 15.89 -4.35 -11.78
N ASP A 92 15.09 -5.31 -12.25
CA ASP A 92 13.63 -5.18 -12.26
C ASP A 92 13.03 -5.16 -10.84
N CYS A 93 13.69 -5.79 -9.87
CA CYS A 93 13.25 -5.84 -8.49
C CYS A 93 13.41 -4.45 -7.85
N GLU A 94 14.50 -3.74 -8.14
CA GLU A 94 14.73 -2.39 -7.64
C GLU A 94 13.70 -1.39 -8.18
N ARG A 95 13.38 -1.52 -9.47
CA ARG A 95 12.31 -0.72 -10.08
C ARG A 95 10.96 -1.02 -9.45
N MET A 96 10.60 -2.30 -9.33
CA MET A 96 9.33 -2.72 -8.72
C MET A 96 9.21 -2.23 -7.28
N ASN A 97 10.27 -2.33 -6.47
CA ASN A 97 10.29 -1.80 -5.11
C ASN A 97 9.98 -0.30 -5.08
N SER A 98 10.57 0.47 -6.00
CA SER A 98 10.38 1.92 -6.10
C SER A 98 8.98 2.33 -6.53
N LEU A 99 8.18 1.41 -7.08
CA LEU A 99 6.80 1.64 -7.51
C LEU A 99 5.80 1.11 -6.48
N ILE A 100 5.91 -0.16 -6.11
CA ILE A 100 4.91 -0.86 -5.31
C ILE A 100 4.84 -0.32 -3.90
N PHE A 101 5.98 -0.06 -3.24
CA PHE A 101 5.95 0.31 -1.83
C PHE A 101 5.42 1.71 -1.57
N PRO A 102 5.82 2.75 -2.33
CA PRO A 102 5.18 4.05 -2.21
C PRO A 102 3.68 4.00 -2.54
N LEU A 103 3.28 3.21 -3.54
CA LEU A 103 1.85 3.05 -3.88
C LEU A 103 1.07 2.34 -2.79
N ALA A 104 1.66 1.33 -2.16
CA ALA A 104 1.05 0.60 -1.06
C ALA A 104 0.92 1.48 0.19
N GLU A 105 1.95 2.25 0.53
CA GLU A 105 1.94 3.21 1.63
C GLU A 105 0.88 4.31 1.40
N ASP A 106 0.84 4.92 0.21
CA ASP A 106 -0.13 5.95 -0.17
C ASP A 106 -1.59 5.46 -0.02
N ARG A 107 -1.82 4.13 -0.02
CA ARG A 107 -3.13 3.48 0.01
C ARG A 107 -3.40 2.64 1.27
N ASP A 108 -2.51 2.67 2.26
CA ASP A 108 -2.61 1.84 3.48
C ASP A 108 -2.75 0.33 3.15
N ILE A 109 -2.04 -0.13 2.12
CA ILE A 109 -2.00 -1.52 1.67
C ILE A 109 -0.76 -2.18 2.26
N THR A 110 -0.95 -3.36 2.85
CA THR A 110 0.17 -4.21 3.25
C THR A 110 0.62 -5.07 2.07
N VAL A 111 1.92 -5.02 1.75
CA VAL A 111 2.55 -5.89 0.76
C VAL A 111 3.61 -6.74 1.45
N HIS A 112 3.32 -8.03 1.60
CA HIS A 112 4.26 -9.01 2.14
C HIS A 112 5.33 -9.34 1.11
N ARG A 113 6.55 -9.65 1.56
CA ARG A 113 7.68 -9.88 0.67
C ARG A 113 8.24 -11.28 0.86
N LEU A 114 8.48 -11.96 -0.25
CA LEU A 114 9.09 -13.28 -0.29
C LEU A 114 10.32 -13.29 -1.19
N ASN A 115 11.47 -13.53 -0.58
CA ASN A 115 12.72 -13.79 -1.27
C ASN A 115 12.83 -15.26 -1.70
N LEU A 116 12.63 -15.54 -2.98
CA LEU A 116 12.70 -16.92 -3.49
C LEU A 116 14.11 -17.51 -3.52
N ASN A 117 15.16 -16.68 -3.59
CA ASN A 117 16.53 -17.17 -3.46
C ASN A 117 16.79 -17.82 -2.08
N GLN A 118 16.05 -17.41 -1.04
CA GLN A 118 16.14 -18.00 0.29
C GLN A 118 15.21 -19.20 0.49
N TYR A 119 14.09 -19.23 -0.24
CA TYR A 119 13.03 -20.24 -0.06
C TYR A 119 12.52 -20.77 -1.41
N PRO A 120 13.39 -21.36 -2.26
CA PRO A 120 13.02 -21.82 -3.58
C PRO A 120 11.95 -22.92 -3.54
N GLU A 121 11.86 -23.69 -2.46
CA GLU A 121 10.86 -24.74 -2.26
C GLU A 121 9.41 -24.21 -2.17
N LEU A 122 9.23 -22.89 -2.04
CA LEU A 122 7.92 -22.25 -1.98
C LEU A 122 7.37 -21.83 -3.35
N GLU A 123 8.15 -21.98 -4.42
CA GLU A 123 7.73 -21.65 -5.79
C GLU A 123 6.48 -22.45 -6.22
N GLU A 124 6.47 -23.76 -5.95
CA GLU A 124 5.33 -24.65 -6.25
C GLU A 124 4.07 -24.25 -5.46
N LEU A 125 4.24 -23.82 -4.21
CA LEU A 125 3.12 -23.41 -3.36
C LEU A 125 2.41 -22.16 -3.90
N LEU A 126 3.16 -21.29 -4.58
CA LEU A 126 2.64 -20.04 -5.15
C LEU A 126 2.21 -20.18 -6.62
N ASP A 127 2.25 -21.39 -7.19
CA ASP A 127 1.90 -21.66 -8.60
C ASP A 127 2.65 -20.73 -9.59
N LEU A 128 3.95 -20.54 -9.34
CA LEU A 128 4.78 -19.61 -10.12
C LEU A 128 5.33 -20.20 -11.42
N GLU A 129 5.01 -21.44 -11.77
CA GLU A 129 5.58 -22.14 -12.94
C GLU A 129 5.40 -21.36 -14.26
N ASN A 130 4.37 -20.52 -14.33
CA ASN A 130 4.04 -19.71 -15.50
C ASN A 130 4.17 -18.19 -15.26
N ILE A 131 4.77 -17.77 -14.13
CA ILE A 131 4.90 -16.37 -13.73
C ILE A 131 6.36 -15.96 -13.69
N THR A 132 6.71 -14.91 -14.44
CA THR A 132 8.05 -14.34 -14.41
C THR A 132 8.24 -13.52 -13.13
N ILE A 133 9.29 -13.81 -12.36
CA ILE A 133 9.69 -13.04 -11.18
C ILE A 133 10.60 -11.87 -11.62
N PRO A 134 10.51 -10.67 -11.01
CA PRO A 134 9.67 -10.31 -9.87
C PRO A 134 8.21 -10.05 -10.24
N ALA A 135 7.31 -10.39 -9.31
CA ALA A 135 5.86 -10.27 -9.47
C ALA A 135 5.19 -9.90 -8.14
N THR A 136 4.11 -9.12 -8.20
CA THR A 136 3.20 -8.94 -7.06
C THR A 136 1.92 -9.68 -7.33
N ILE A 137 1.51 -10.50 -6.38
CA ILE A 137 0.40 -11.44 -6.51
C ILE A 137 -0.63 -11.11 -5.43
N TYR A 138 -1.90 -11.03 -5.82
CA TYR A 138 -3.01 -10.91 -4.89
C TYR A 138 -3.65 -12.29 -4.67
N PHE A 139 -3.66 -12.72 -3.42
CA PHE A 139 -4.33 -13.94 -2.99
C PHE A 139 -5.57 -13.61 -2.19
N SER A 140 -6.59 -14.44 -2.27
CA SER A 140 -7.76 -14.36 -1.39
C SER A 140 -8.39 -15.74 -1.22
N ARG A 141 -8.73 -16.10 0.03
CA ARG A 141 -9.40 -17.36 0.38
C ARG A 141 -8.71 -18.62 -0.16
N GLY A 142 -7.38 -18.59 -0.27
CA GLY A 142 -6.55 -19.69 -0.75
C GLY A 142 -6.31 -19.71 -2.26
N TYR A 143 -6.84 -18.74 -3.00
CA TYR A 143 -6.71 -18.66 -4.46
C TYR A 143 -5.83 -17.50 -4.88
N GLN A 144 -5.02 -17.73 -5.91
CA GLN A 144 -4.35 -16.69 -6.66
C GLN A 144 -5.39 -16.01 -7.57
N ILE A 145 -5.74 -14.77 -7.27
CA ILE A 145 -6.80 -14.05 -8.00
C ILE A 145 -6.20 -13.25 -9.17
N GLY A 146 -5.01 -12.68 -8.99
CA GLY A 146 -4.32 -11.92 -10.03
C GLY A 146 -2.87 -11.62 -9.67
N TRP A 147 -2.08 -11.25 -10.68
CA TRP A 147 -0.70 -10.84 -10.51
C TRP A 147 -0.33 -9.72 -11.48
N ILE A 148 0.70 -8.96 -11.12
CA ILE A 148 1.32 -7.94 -11.97
C ILE A 148 2.84 -8.16 -12.02
N LEU A 149 3.39 -8.07 -13.23
CA LEU A 149 4.80 -8.31 -13.52
C LEU A 149 5.59 -7.02 -13.54
N SER A 150 6.91 -7.13 -13.36
CA SER A 150 7.82 -6.00 -13.52
C SER A 150 7.59 -5.28 -14.86
N SER A 151 7.46 -6.01 -15.97
CA SER A 151 7.41 -5.46 -17.34
C SER A 151 6.24 -4.52 -17.63
N GLU A 152 5.26 -4.43 -16.74
CA GLU A 152 4.10 -3.56 -16.90
C GLU A 152 4.45 -2.08 -16.70
N GLU A 153 3.63 -1.21 -17.30
CA GLU A 153 3.70 0.25 -17.12
C GLU A 153 3.20 0.67 -15.73
N ASP A 154 3.78 1.73 -15.15
CA ASP A 154 3.47 2.25 -13.81
C ASP A 154 1.96 2.41 -13.54
N LYS A 155 1.19 2.86 -14.53
CA LYS A 155 -0.27 3.05 -14.42
C LYS A 155 -1.02 1.75 -14.08
N TYR A 156 -0.52 0.60 -14.53
CA TYR A 156 -1.16 -0.69 -14.28
C TYR A 156 -0.95 -1.15 -12.84
N TYR A 157 0.09 -0.67 -12.15
CA TYR A 157 0.26 -0.93 -10.71
C TYR A 157 -0.80 -0.22 -9.90
N GLU A 158 -1.09 1.05 -10.23
CA GLU A 158 -2.17 1.79 -9.59
C GLU A 158 -3.52 1.08 -9.80
N GLU A 159 -3.83 0.69 -11.04
CA GLU A 159 -5.05 -0.05 -11.36
C GLU A 159 -5.12 -1.40 -10.64
N PHE A 160 -4.02 -2.15 -10.57
CA PHE A 160 -3.95 -3.44 -9.89
C PHE A 160 -4.25 -3.31 -8.38
N PHE A 161 -3.58 -2.37 -7.69
CA PHE A 161 -3.84 -2.13 -6.28
C PHE A 161 -5.25 -1.59 -6.05
N ASP A 162 -5.72 -0.65 -6.87
CA ASP A 162 -7.06 -0.07 -6.72
C ASP A 162 -8.18 -1.10 -6.93
N HIS A 163 -8.00 -1.98 -7.92
CA HIS A 163 -8.93 -3.07 -8.21
C HIS A 163 -9.10 -3.99 -7.01
N PHE A 164 -8.00 -4.56 -6.50
CA PHE A 164 -8.06 -5.57 -5.43
C PHE A 164 -8.18 -5.00 -4.01
N HIS A 165 -7.77 -3.75 -3.77
CA HIS A 165 -7.92 -3.13 -2.45
C HIS A 165 -9.37 -2.75 -2.14
N HIS A 166 -10.11 -2.26 -3.14
CA HIS A 166 -11.49 -1.79 -2.94
C HIS A 166 -12.56 -2.86 -3.25
N HIS A 167 -12.19 -3.91 -3.98
CA HIS A 167 -13.11 -4.97 -4.37
C HIS A 167 -12.61 -6.30 -3.81
N TYR A 168 -13.19 -6.72 -2.69
CA TYR A 168 -13.14 -8.12 -2.29
C TYR A 168 -13.90 -8.91 -3.35
N GLU A 169 -13.17 -9.51 -4.29
CA GLU A 169 -13.81 -10.31 -5.33
C GLU A 169 -14.55 -11.48 -4.70
N THR A 170 -15.85 -11.59 -5.00
CA THR A 170 -16.60 -12.81 -4.73
C THR A 170 -16.04 -13.90 -5.63
N HIS A 171 -15.50 -14.96 -5.03
CA HIS A 171 -14.94 -16.10 -5.75
C HIS A 171 -15.90 -16.63 -6.84
N PRO A 172 -15.41 -17.06 -8.02
CA PRO A 172 -16.26 -17.57 -9.11
C PRO A 172 -17.12 -18.78 -8.72
N GLU A 173 -16.72 -19.54 -7.70
CA GLU A 173 -17.49 -20.66 -7.14
C GLU A 173 -18.49 -20.24 -6.03
N GLY A 174 -18.64 -18.94 -5.78
CA GLY A 174 -19.42 -18.39 -4.67
C GLY A 174 -18.61 -18.30 -3.37
N GLU A 175 -19.08 -17.49 -2.42
CA GLU A 175 -18.45 -17.41 -1.10
C GLU A 175 -18.49 -18.78 -0.41
N PRO A 176 -17.36 -19.35 0.05
CA PRO A 176 -17.43 -20.40 1.05
C PRO A 176 -18.17 -19.82 2.25
N GLY A 177 -19.29 -20.43 2.63
CA GLY A 177 -20.12 -19.99 3.74
C GLY A 177 -19.30 -19.97 5.03
N TYR A 178 -18.72 -18.81 5.35
CA TYR A 178 -18.03 -18.58 6.61
C TYR A 178 -19.12 -18.38 7.64
N ASN A 179 -19.56 -19.48 8.26
CA ASN A 179 -20.37 -19.39 9.46
C ASN A 179 -19.48 -18.80 10.54
N GLU A 180 -19.64 -17.50 10.76
CA GLU A 180 -19.16 -16.79 11.94
C GLU A 180 -19.73 -17.53 13.16
N GLN A 181 -18.96 -18.48 13.72
CA GLN A 181 -19.27 -19.06 15.02
C GLN A 181 -19.07 -17.94 16.05
N LYS A 182 -20.10 -17.11 16.20
CA LYS A 182 -20.30 -16.31 17.40
C LYS A 182 -20.39 -17.27 18.57
N GLY A 183 -19.42 -17.14 19.47
CA GLY A 183 -19.36 -17.91 20.69
C GLY A 183 -20.60 -17.72 21.56
N GLY A 184 -20.94 -18.81 22.24
CA GLY A 184 -21.53 -18.81 23.57
C GLY A 184 -22.98 -18.38 23.69
N GLU A 185 -23.89 -19.36 23.60
CA GLU A 185 -24.96 -19.46 24.58
C GLU A 185 -25.34 -20.93 24.78
N GLU A 186 -25.07 -21.42 25.99
CA GLU A 186 -25.59 -22.68 26.49
C GLU A 186 -27.13 -22.63 26.45
N THR A 187 -27.77 -23.63 25.85
CA THR A 187 -29.10 -24.04 26.31
C THR A 187 -29.17 -25.55 26.35
N GLU A 188 -29.42 -26.02 27.57
CA GLU A 188 -29.73 -27.38 27.94
C GLU A 188 -30.95 -27.92 27.20
N GLY A 189 -30.93 -29.24 26.96
CA GLY A 189 -32.11 -30.09 27.11
C GLY A 189 -33.01 -30.23 25.88
N GLN A 190 -32.90 -31.38 25.22
CA GLN A 190 -33.97 -32.39 25.27
C GLN A 190 -33.52 -33.69 24.62
N THR A 191 -33.40 -34.72 25.48
CA THR A 191 -33.59 -36.12 25.15
C THR A 191 -34.88 -36.32 24.38
N ASN A 192 -34.85 -37.15 23.33
CA ASN A 192 -35.90 -38.12 23.06
C ASN A 192 -35.32 -39.35 22.36
N ASP A 193 -35.71 -40.48 22.94
CA ASP A 193 -35.46 -41.85 22.56
C ASP A 193 -36.15 -42.26 21.25
N GLU A 194 -35.73 -43.44 20.76
CA GLU A 194 -36.45 -44.36 19.86
C GLU A 194 -36.60 -43.92 18.38
N ALA A 195 -36.40 -44.76 17.35
CA ALA A 195 -36.51 -46.21 17.29
C ALA A 195 -35.62 -46.81 16.19
N LYS A 196 -35.15 -48.00 16.53
CA LYS A 196 -34.54 -49.06 15.73
C LYS A 196 -35.49 -49.51 14.60
N HIS A 197 -35.02 -49.56 13.36
CA HIS A 197 -35.60 -50.48 12.38
C HIS A 197 -34.51 -51.17 11.55
N ASP A 198 -34.31 -52.44 11.92
CA ASP A 198 -33.81 -53.51 11.06
C ASP A 198 -34.58 -53.51 9.73
N HIS A 199 -33.86 -53.61 8.62
CA HIS A 199 -34.35 -54.39 7.49
C HIS A 199 -33.20 -55.11 6.80
N SER A 200 -33.15 -56.41 7.08
CA SER A 200 -32.47 -57.45 6.30
C SER A 200 -33.46 -58.04 5.27
N SER A 201 -32.91 -58.74 4.28
CA SER A 201 -33.49 -59.39 3.07
C SER A 201 -33.28 -58.53 1.82
N GLU A 202 -32.60 -58.96 0.75
CA GLU A 202 -32.34 -60.30 0.20
C GLU A 202 -30.86 -60.55 -0.16
#